data_AF-A0A5P8NEV4-F1
#
_entry.id   AF-A0A5P8NEV4-F1
#
_cell.length_a   1.000
_cell.length_b   1.000
_cell.length_c   1.000
_cell.angle_alpha   90.00
_cell.angle_beta   90.00
_cell.angle_gamma   90.00
#
_symmetry.space_group_name_H-M   'P 1'
#
loop_
_entity.id
_entity.type
_entity.pdbx_description
1 polymer ?
#
loop_
_entity_poly.entity_id
_entity_poly.type
_entity_poly.pdbx_seq_one_letter_code
_entity_poly.pdbx_strand_id
1 'polypeptide(L)'
;MKKILVCIIAIFSLFSIPNISFASEGLVEQLLDINIGVEKYDLDLATIDTLYFRDYQTQKTYDTFKKINNLLKKEIISKYRTGNFDYYQTKGIVTNHKNFVYYVNEFFYYTSIKETRPYYKEVDDAIFKSYEKIRSNYRRVKVGVSK
;
A
#
# COMPACT_ATOMS: atom_id res chain seq x y z
N MET A 1 -5.94 -14.32 30.71
CA MET A 1 -5.55 -14.10 29.31
C MET A 1 -6.62 -14.66 28.36
N LYS A 2 -7.70 -13.93 28.07
CA LYS A 2 -8.74 -14.33 27.09
C LYS A 2 -9.43 -13.15 26.37
N LYS A 3 -9.01 -11.89 26.59
CA LYS A 3 -9.76 -10.69 26.13
C LYS A 3 -9.13 -9.89 24.99
N ILE A 4 -7.86 -10.12 24.63
CA ILE A 4 -7.17 -9.30 23.61
C ILE A 4 -7.24 -9.92 22.20
N LEU A 5 -7.52 -11.22 22.08
CA LEU A 5 -7.64 -11.88 20.77
C LEU A 5 -8.86 -11.40 19.94
N VAL A 6 -9.86 -10.79 20.60
CA VAL A 6 -11.11 -10.35 19.96
C VAL A 6 -10.93 -9.05 19.16
N CYS A 7 -9.94 -8.21 19.50
CA CYS A 7 -9.75 -6.93 18.81
C CYS A 7 -9.08 -7.07 17.43
N ILE A 8 -8.30 -8.13 17.19
CA ILE A 8 -7.66 -8.35 15.88
C ILE A 8 -8.64 -8.99 14.89
N ILE A 9 -9.58 -9.80 15.37
CA ILE A 9 -10.58 -10.48 14.52
C ILE A 9 -11.68 -9.51 14.05
N ALA A 10 -12.02 -8.49 14.86
CA ALA A 10 -13.01 -7.48 14.49
C ALA A 10 -12.54 -6.50 13.39
N ILE A 11 -11.24 -6.45 13.07
CA ILE A 11 -10.68 -5.53 12.05
C ILE A 11 -10.79 -6.14 10.63
N PHE A 12 -10.98 -7.46 10.51
CA PHE A 12 -11.13 -8.12 9.21
C PHE A 12 -12.51 -7.93 8.54
N SER A 13 -13.54 -7.51 9.29
CA SER A 13 -14.91 -7.34 8.76
C SER A 13 -15.11 -6.06 7.94
N LEU A 14 -14.15 -5.12 7.95
CA LEU A 14 -14.22 -3.89 7.14
C LEU A 14 -13.48 -4.00 5.79
N PHE A 15 -12.88 -5.16 5.49
CA PHE A 15 -12.40 -5.52 4.16
C PHE A 15 -13.48 -6.24 3.35
N SER A 16 -14.72 -5.73 3.38
CA SER A 16 -15.66 -6.00 2.29
C SER A 16 -15.09 -5.32 1.04
N ILE A 17 -14.21 -6.03 0.33
CA ILE A 17 -13.77 -5.67 -1.01
C ILE A 17 -15.05 -5.78 -1.85
N PRO A 18 -15.68 -4.69 -2.32
CA PRO A 18 -16.64 -4.85 -3.41
C PRO A 18 -15.88 -5.55 -4.53
N ASN A 19 -16.47 -6.61 -5.12
CA ASN A 19 -15.90 -7.38 -6.22
C ASN A 19 -15.45 -6.43 -7.34
N ILE A 20 -14.23 -5.94 -7.26
CA ILE A 20 -13.51 -5.37 -8.38
C ILE A 20 -13.09 -6.61 -9.14
N SER A 21 -13.80 -6.86 -10.24
CA SER A 21 -13.35 -7.78 -11.28
C SER A 21 -11.97 -7.29 -11.75
N PHE A 22 -10.90 -7.76 -11.13
CA PHE A 22 -9.57 -7.67 -11.70
C PHE A 22 -9.56 -8.65 -12.87
N ALA A 23 -9.78 -8.15 -14.09
CA ALA A 23 -9.46 -8.90 -15.28
C ALA A 23 -7.96 -9.26 -15.17
N SER A 24 -7.67 -10.54 -14.93
CA SER A 24 -6.30 -11.01 -14.88
C SER A 24 -5.78 -11.04 -16.32
N GLU A 25 -5.16 -9.94 -16.76
CA GLU A 25 -4.32 -9.96 -17.95
C GLU A 25 -3.29 -11.07 -17.83
N GLY A 26 -3.11 -11.80 -18.92
CA GLY A 26 -2.28 -12.99 -18.97
C GLY A 26 -0.84 -12.69 -18.58
N LEU A 27 -0.18 -13.68 -17.97
CA LEU A 27 1.22 -13.62 -17.53
C LEU A 27 2.18 -13.16 -18.66
N VAL A 28 1.77 -13.33 -19.92
CA VAL A 28 2.48 -12.90 -21.13
C VAL A 28 2.40 -11.38 -21.37
N GLU A 29 1.26 -10.71 -21.13
CA GLU A 29 1.17 -9.25 -21.25
C GLU A 29 2.01 -8.54 -20.19
N GLN A 30 2.07 -9.11 -18.97
CA GLN A 30 2.96 -8.63 -17.91
C GLN A 30 4.46 -8.74 -18.26
N LEU A 31 4.83 -9.67 -19.15
CA LEU A 31 6.19 -9.88 -19.63
C LEU A 31 6.50 -9.05 -20.90
N LEU A 32 5.49 -8.63 -21.67
CA LEU A 32 5.67 -7.71 -22.81
C LEU A 32 5.75 -6.25 -22.36
N ASP A 33 5.27 -5.95 -21.16
CA ASP A 33 5.36 -4.66 -20.48
C ASP A 33 6.80 -4.31 -20.01
N ILE A 34 7.85 -4.93 -20.57
CA ILE A 34 9.26 -4.58 -20.33
C ILE A 34 9.58 -3.11 -20.75
N ASN A 35 8.67 -2.44 -21.46
CA ASN A 35 8.67 -0.99 -21.66
C ASN A 35 8.22 -0.14 -20.46
N ILE A 36 7.83 -0.72 -19.31
CA ILE A 36 7.39 -0.03 -18.06
C ILE A 36 8.47 0.83 -17.37
N GLY A 37 9.74 0.75 -17.79
CA GLY A 37 10.84 1.40 -17.08
C GLY A 37 10.68 2.92 -17.00
N VAL A 38 10.49 3.58 -18.14
CA VAL A 38 10.62 5.04 -18.26
C VAL A 38 9.54 5.76 -17.45
N GLU A 39 8.29 5.31 -17.53
CA GLU A 39 7.18 6.02 -16.86
C GLU A 39 7.26 5.93 -15.35
N LYS A 40 7.81 4.83 -14.81
CA LYS A 40 8.05 4.72 -13.36
C LYS A 40 9.08 5.75 -12.89
N TYR A 41 10.11 6.02 -13.70
CA TYR A 41 11.11 7.05 -13.40
C TYR A 41 10.52 8.45 -13.58
N ASP A 42 9.73 8.69 -14.63
CA ASP A 42 9.07 9.98 -14.87
C ASP A 42 8.05 10.33 -13.79
N LEU A 43 7.27 9.34 -13.33
CA LEU A 43 6.27 9.50 -12.28
C LEU A 43 6.87 9.42 -10.87
N ASP A 44 8.13 9.01 -10.74
CA ASP A 44 8.86 8.87 -9.47
C ASP A 44 8.06 8.07 -8.41
N LEU A 45 7.59 6.86 -8.76
CA LEU A 45 6.71 6.07 -7.89
C LEU A 45 7.47 5.31 -6.78
N ALA A 46 7.22 5.68 -5.51
CA ALA A 46 7.91 5.19 -4.32
C ALA A 46 7.77 3.67 -4.04
N THR A 47 8.76 3.04 -3.41
CA THR A 47 8.76 1.61 -3.05
C THR A 47 8.63 1.39 -1.55
N ILE A 48 7.93 0.32 -1.17
CA ILE A 48 7.93 -0.14 0.23
C ILE A 48 9.30 -0.77 0.51
N ASP A 49 9.91 -0.38 1.62
CA ASP A 49 11.24 -0.85 2.04
C ASP A 49 11.23 -2.34 2.31
N THR A 50 12.35 -3.03 2.09
CA THR A 50 12.49 -4.47 2.37
C THR A 50 12.69 -4.71 3.86
N LEU A 51 11.72 -5.35 4.50
CA LEU A 51 11.73 -5.72 5.91
C LEU A 51 11.36 -7.20 6.08
N TYR A 52 11.79 -7.78 7.19
CA TYR A 52 11.49 -9.15 7.59
C TYR A 52 10.94 -9.18 9.01
N PHE A 53 9.87 -9.95 9.21
CA PHE A 53 9.16 -10.07 10.48
C PHE A 53 9.19 -11.50 10.97
N ARG A 54 9.36 -11.68 12.29
CA ARG A 54 9.32 -13.02 12.91
C ARG A 54 7.89 -13.50 13.06
N ASP A 55 6.97 -12.59 13.35
CA ASP A 55 5.56 -12.94 13.43
C ASP A 55 4.99 -13.19 12.01
N TYR A 56 4.44 -14.39 11.82
CA TYR A 56 3.90 -14.81 10.54
C TYR A 56 2.77 -13.91 10.03
N GLN A 57 1.89 -13.44 10.92
CA GLN A 57 0.76 -12.59 10.52
C GLN A 57 1.24 -11.20 10.11
N THR A 58 2.24 -10.67 10.80
CA THR A 58 2.89 -9.41 10.48
C THR A 58 3.59 -9.50 9.13
N GLN A 59 4.37 -10.56 8.89
CA GLN A 59 5.01 -10.82 7.60
C GLN A 59 3.97 -10.90 6.46
N LYS A 60 2.89 -11.67 6.66
CA LYS A 60 1.80 -11.79 5.68
C LYS A 60 1.13 -10.45 5.37
N THR A 61 0.90 -9.64 6.40
CA THR A 61 0.34 -8.29 6.24
C THR A 61 1.29 -7.39 5.45
N TYR A 62 2.57 -7.41 5.78
CA TYR A 62 3.61 -6.66 5.05
C TYR A 62 3.69 -7.06 3.57
N ASP A 63 3.70 -8.36 3.26
CA ASP A 63 3.70 -8.85 1.88
C ASP A 63 2.43 -8.44 1.12
N THR A 64 1.30 -8.34 1.81
CA THR A 64 0.04 -7.85 1.24
C THR A 64 0.14 -6.37 0.87
N PHE A 65 0.73 -5.53 1.72
CA PHE A 65 0.98 -4.12 1.39
C PHE A 65 1.93 -3.95 0.20
N LYS A 66 2.96 -4.80 0.06
CA LYS A 66 3.82 -4.81 -1.14
C LYS A 66 3.04 -5.12 -2.40
N LYS A 67 2.16 -6.13 -2.37
CA LYS A 67 1.28 -6.47 -3.50
C LYS A 67 0.37 -5.30 -3.86
N ILE A 68 -0.27 -4.67 -2.87
CA ILE A 68 -1.12 -3.49 -3.07
C ILE A 68 -0.32 -2.36 -3.71
N ASN A 69 0.88 -2.04 -3.22
CA ASN A 69 1.72 -0.99 -3.80
C ASN A 69 2.03 -1.26 -5.28
N ASN A 70 2.35 -2.51 -5.64
CA ASN A 70 2.62 -2.87 -7.02
C ASN A 70 1.37 -2.74 -7.92
N LEU A 71 0.20 -3.11 -7.41
CA LEU A 71 -1.07 -2.92 -8.13
C LEU A 71 -1.36 -1.44 -8.36
N LEU A 72 -1.23 -0.60 -7.32
CA LEU A 72 -1.40 0.85 -7.44
C LEU A 72 -0.45 1.45 -8.47
N LYS A 73 0.82 1.05 -8.49
CA LYS A 73 1.78 1.51 -9.50
C LYS A 73 1.32 1.18 -10.91
N LYS A 74 0.89 -0.06 -11.15
CA LYS A 74 0.39 -0.49 -12.46
C LYS A 74 -0.82 0.35 -12.89
N GLU A 75 -1.77 0.58 -11.99
CA GLU A 75 -2.96 1.40 -12.29
C GLU A 75 -2.58 2.87 -12.60
N ILE A 76 -1.68 3.47 -11.82
CA ILE A 76 -1.23 4.84 -12.06
C ILE A 76 -0.53 4.95 -13.43
N ILE A 77 0.38 4.02 -13.74
CA ILE A 77 1.10 3.99 -15.02
C ILE A 77 0.13 3.79 -16.18
N SER A 78 -0.80 2.83 -16.06
CA SER A 78 -1.81 2.55 -17.09
C SER A 78 -2.62 3.81 -17.42
N LYS A 79 -3.15 4.48 -16.40
CA LYS A 79 -3.95 5.70 -16.59
C LYS A 79 -3.16 6.89 -17.12
N TYR A 80 -1.89 7.02 -16.73
CA TYR A 80 -0.97 8.01 -17.28
C TYR A 80 -0.75 7.78 -18.79
N ARG A 81 -0.47 6.53 -19.19
CA ARG A 81 -0.26 6.15 -20.59
C ARG A 81 -1.46 6.42 -21.49
N THR A 82 -2.66 6.17 -21.00
CA THR A 82 -3.89 6.39 -21.78
C THR A 82 -4.30 7.86 -21.87
N GLY A 83 -3.54 8.79 -21.27
CA GLY A 83 -3.88 10.22 -21.23
C GLY A 83 -5.15 10.52 -20.45
N ASN A 84 -5.56 9.62 -19.55
CA ASN A 84 -6.80 9.78 -18.78
C ASN A 84 -6.68 10.84 -17.67
N PHE A 85 -5.46 11.29 -17.37
CA PHE A 85 -5.19 12.31 -16.38
C PHE A 85 -4.52 13.53 -17.00
N ASP A 86 -4.99 14.71 -16.58
CA ASP A 86 -4.21 15.93 -16.78
C ASP A 86 -2.96 15.92 -15.87
N TYR A 87 -2.06 16.88 -16.11
CA TYR A 87 -0.82 17.02 -15.34
C TYR A 87 -1.05 17.18 -13.83
N TYR A 88 -2.07 17.96 -13.42
CA TYR A 88 -2.35 18.22 -12.01
C TYR A 88 -2.94 17.00 -11.31
N GLN A 89 -3.82 16.28 -11.99
CA GLN A 89 -4.37 15.00 -11.54
C GLN A 89 -3.26 13.97 -11.35
N THR A 90 -2.37 13.84 -12.32
CA THR A 90 -1.20 12.95 -12.25
C THR A 90 -0.33 13.29 -11.05
N LYS A 91 0.06 14.56 -10.89
CA LYS A 91 0.88 15.03 -9.76
C LYS A 91 0.20 14.76 -8.40
N GLY A 92 -1.10 14.99 -8.31
CA GLY A 92 -1.88 14.72 -7.11
C GLY A 92 -1.92 13.24 -6.75
N ILE A 93 -2.13 12.36 -7.73
CA ILE A 93 -2.15 10.91 -7.53
C ILE A 93 -0.78 10.40 -7.09
N VAL A 94 0.29 10.81 -7.79
CA VAL A 94 1.68 10.46 -7.44
C VAL A 94 2.03 10.93 -6.03
N THR A 95 1.65 12.15 -5.64
CA THR A 95 1.89 12.67 -4.29
C THR A 95 1.20 11.82 -3.22
N ASN A 96 -0.07 11.46 -3.44
CA ASN A 96 -0.79 10.59 -2.50
C ASN A 96 -0.20 9.18 -2.48
N HIS A 97 0.31 8.67 -3.60
CA HIS A 97 1.00 7.38 -3.66
C HIS A 97 2.30 7.39 -2.84
N LYS A 98 3.14 8.42 -3.00
CA LYS A 98 4.35 8.61 -2.19
C LYS A 98 4.04 8.66 -0.70
N ASN A 99 3.02 9.44 -0.31
CA ASN A 99 2.57 9.51 1.08
C ASN A 99 2.08 8.16 1.59
N PHE A 100 1.29 7.42 0.79
CA PHE A 100 0.88 6.06 1.15
C PHE A 100 2.08 5.18 1.46
N VAL A 101 3.08 5.14 0.56
CA VAL A 101 4.29 4.32 0.75
C VAL A 101 5.08 4.77 1.99
N TYR A 102 5.26 6.07 2.18
CA TYR A 102 5.94 6.63 3.35
C TYR A 102 5.31 6.14 4.66
N TYR A 103 3.99 6.26 4.80
CA TYR A 103 3.32 5.82 6.02
C TYR A 103 3.27 4.30 6.18
N VAL A 104 3.29 3.53 5.07
CA VAL A 104 3.48 2.07 5.14
C VAL A 104 4.85 1.73 5.69
N ASN A 105 5.92 2.39 5.22
CA ASN A 105 7.27 2.17 5.73
C ASN A 105 7.36 2.54 7.22
N GLU A 106 6.81 3.68 7.64
CA GLU A 106 6.74 4.04 9.07
C GLU A 106 5.99 2.98 9.89
N PHE A 107 4.80 2.56 9.44
CA PHE A 107 4.00 1.57 10.15
C PHE A 107 4.79 0.27 10.40
N PHE A 108 5.47 -0.24 9.38
CA PHE A 108 6.23 -1.48 9.47
C PHE A 108 7.56 -1.32 10.21
N TYR A 109 8.20 -0.14 10.12
CA TYR A 109 9.33 0.20 10.95
C TYR A 109 8.96 0.13 12.44
N TYR A 110 7.89 0.81 12.86
CA TYR A 110 7.44 0.76 14.26
C TYR A 110 6.96 -0.63 14.67
N THR A 111 6.33 -1.37 13.77
CA THR A 111 5.97 -2.77 14.03
C THR A 111 7.21 -3.63 14.30
N SER A 112 8.32 -3.41 13.58
CA SER A 112 9.58 -4.13 13.81
C SER A 112 10.20 -3.79 15.16
N ILE A 113 10.10 -2.53 15.60
CA ILE A 113 10.49 -2.11 16.94
C ILE A 113 9.62 -2.83 17.98
N LYS A 114 8.32 -2.96 17.76
CA LYS A 114 7.41 -3.63 18.69
C LYS A 114 7.69 -5.12 18.84
N GLU A 115 8.08 -5.82 17.77
CA GLU A 115 8.52 -7.22 17.84
C GLU A 115 9.75 -7.41 18.73
N THR A 116 10.65 -6.43 18.77
CA THR A 116 11.90 -6.49 19.56
C THR A 116 11.75 -5.87 20.95
N ARG A 117 10.84 -4.91 21.13
CA ARG A 117 10.63 -4.13 22.35
C ARG A 117 9.12 -3.95 22.63
N PRO A 118 8.43 -4.99 23.13
CA PRO A 118 6.97 -5.03 23.18
C PRO A 118 6.31 -4.04 24.16
N TYR A 119 7.07 -3.49 25.13
CA TYR A 119 6.54 -2.59 26.16
C TYR A 119 6.74 -1.10 25.84
N TYR A 120 7.23 -0.77 24.64
CA TYR A 120 7.54 0.62 24.30
C TYR A 120 6.28 1.37 23.83
N LYS A 121 5.62 2.04 24.78
CA LYS A 121 4.28 2.65 24.61
C LYS A 121 4.17 3.65 23.45
N GLU A 122 5.23 4.41 23.16
CA GLU A 122 5.24 5.40 22.08
C GLU A 122 5.09 4.77 20.68
N VAL A 123 5.45 3.49 20.55
CA VAL A 123 5.36 2.73 19.30
C VAL A 123 3.91 2.45 18.93
N ASP A 124 3.03 2.26 19.91
CA ASP A 124 1.61 1.97 19.66
C ASP A 124 0.89 3.15 19.03
N ASP A 125 1.13 4.36 19.54
CA ASP A 125 0.57 5.58 19.00
C ASP A 125 1.11 5.86 17.58
N ALA A 126 2.39 5.57 17.34
CA ALA A 126 3.00 5.72 16.03
C ALA A 126 2.39 4.75 15.00
N ILE A 127 2.27 3.47 15.35
CA ILE A 127 1.60 2.45 14.52
C ILE A 127 0.17 2.89 14.17
N PHE A 128 -0.60 3.35 15.16
CA PHE A 128 -1.98 3.78 14.94
C PHE A 128 -2.07 5.00 14.02
N LYS A 129 -1.24 6.04 14.25
CA LYS A 129 -1.21 7.25 13.42
C LYS A 129 -0.80 6.93 11.99
N SER A 130 0.23 6.11 11.79
CA SER A 130 0.66 5.68 10.46
C SER A 130 -0.47 4.94 9.75
N TYR A 131 -1.18 4.03 10.42
CA TYR A 131 -2.33 3.32 9.85
C TYR A 131 -3.44 4.25 9.33
N GLU A 132 -3.84 5.24 10.12
CA GLU A 132 -4.86 6.22 9.69
C GLU A 132 -4.42 7.00 8.45
N LYS A 133 -3.13 7.36 8.38
CA LYS A 133 -2.55 8.05 7.23
C LYS A 133 -2.43 7.14 6.00
N ILE A 134 -2.06 5.87 6.17
CA ILE A 134 -2.09 4.86 5.10
C ILE A 134 -3.49 4.81 4.49
N ARG A 135 -4.52 4.64 5.32
CA ARG A 135 -5.91 4.50 4.87
C ARG A 135 -6.38 5.73 4.09
N SER A 136 -6.08 6.93 4.59
CA SER A 136 -6.44 8.18 3.95
C SER A 136 -5.79 8.34 2.58
N ASN A 137 -4.47 8.11 2.49
CA ASN A 137 -3.74 8.25 1.23
C ASN A 137 -4.11 7.15 0.22
N TYR A 138 -4.27 5.90 0.67
CA TYR A 138 -4.75 4.80 -0.18
C TYR A 138 -6.09 5.14 -0.84
N ARG A 139 -7.05 5.65 -0.07
CA ARG A 139 -8.35 6.08 -0.61
C ARG A 139 -8.21 7.17 -1.66
N ARG A 140 -7.34 8.16 -1.44
CA ARG A 140 -7.11 9.24 -2.40
C ARG A 140 -6.48 8.74 -3.70
N VAL A 141 -5.51 7.83 -3.61
CA VAL A 141 -4.94 7.18 -4.80
C VAL A 141 -6.03 6.40 -5.53
N LYS A 142 -6.76 5.53 -4.83
CA LYS A 142 -7.81 4.70 -5.42
C LYS A 142 -8.88 5.52 -6.13
N VAL A 143 -9.39 6.58 -5.48
CA VAL A 143 -10.37 7.50 -6.09
C VAL A 143 -9.77 8.23 -7.28
N GLY A 144 -8.50 8.65 -7.18
CA GLY A 144 -7.79 9.29 -8.28
C GLY A 144 -7.66 8.39 -9.51
N VAL A 145 -7.34 7.10 -9.31
CA VAL A 145 -7.16 6.15 -10.42
C VAL A 145 -8.46 5.54 -10.96
N SER A 146 -9.57 5.65 -10.22
CA SER A 146 -10.87 5.10 -10.63
C SER A 146 -11.74 6.07 -11.43
N LYS A 147 -11.31 7.32 -11.59
CA LYS A 147 -11.95 8.28 -12.50
C LYS A 147 -11.56 7.98 -13.95
#